data_AF-A0A1V0U2W4-F1
#
_entry.id   AF-A0A1V0U2W4-F1
#
_cell.length_a   1.000
_cell.length_b   1.000
_cell.length_c   1.000
_cell.angle_alpha   90.00
_cell.angle_beta   90.00
_cell.angle_gamma   90.00
#
_symmetry.space_group_name_H-M   'P 1'
#
loop_
_entity.id
_entity.type
_entity.pdbx_description
1 polymer ?
#
loop_
_entity_poly.entity_id
_entity_poly.type
_entity_poly.pdbx_seq_one_letter_code
_entity_poly.pdbx_strand_id
1 'polypeptide(L)'
;MRWLPAAFVAAVLLLEPLTPTPWPVSFMLIALPVTAAFTLGPVSVAAVTVGAVVLEGVIAGTPCCTGRNIHQLWEGHHIAAYIATTLVGILGVALAAHRQRQERHLVRAHSVAEALMRTLLRPVPHQVGRVLAAGLYRSGEVGTMVGGDLYDIRATESGERAIIGDVRGKGLKAVRTVAGILGAFREAVHDQGDLRAVALRMERSVLREAEDVRDDELFVTAALVEYDAEARQVTIVNHGHVEPVLISRGEVRALAGPPALPLGLSRLCGERPVAYRHPVGPGDVLLLCTDGLVEARDHTGAFYPLLDRLRARFADGPAPCPSDVIDFLNTDLPHHTRAVHDDVAILALAPADGG
;
A
#
# COMPACT_ATOMS: atom_id res chain seq x y z
N MET A 1 -9.19 -11.62 -19.58
CA MET A 1 -10.65 -11.91 -19.55
C MET A 1 -11.49 -11.16 -20.58
N ARG A 2 -10.99 -10.18 -21.33
CA ARG A 2 -11.80 -9.40 -22.31
C ARG A 2 -12.43 -10.20 -23.48
N TRP A 3 -12.00 -11.45 -23.69
CA TRP A 3 -12.47 -12.34 -24.77
C TRP A 3 -13.70 -13.18 -24.36
N LEU A 4 -14.08 -13.17 -23.09
CA LEU A 4 -15.20 -13.94 -22.54
C LEU A 4 -16.53 -13.72 -23.28
N PRO A 5 -16.95 -12.47 -23.58
CA PRO A 5 -18.19 -12.23 -24.32
C PRO A 5 -18.17 -12.84 -25.73
N ALA A 6 -17.04 -12.75 -26.44
CA ALA A 6 -16.89 -13.32 -27.77
C ALA A 6 -16.91 -14.85 -27.76
N ALA A 7 -16.26 -15.47 -26.76
CA ALA A 7 -16.29 -16.91 -26.56
C ALA A 7 -17.71 -17.42 -26.22
N PHE A 8 -18.48 -16.65 -25.44
CA PHE A 8 -19.87 -16.98 -25.12
C PHE A 8 -20.77 -16.96 -26.36
N VAL A 9 -20.66 -15.93 -27.21
CA VAL A 9 -21.40 -15.87 -28.48
C VAL A 9 -21.04 -17.06 -29.39
N ALA A 10 -19.76 -17.39 -29.52
CA ALA A 10 -19.32 -18.54 -30.32
C ALA A 10 -19.92 -19.86 -29.81
N ALA A 11 -19.99 -20.06 -28.50
CA ALA A 11 -20.61 -21.24 -27.90
C ALA A 11 -22.12 -21.32 -28.21
N VAL A 12 -22.85 -20.20 -28.09
CA VAL A 12 -24.29 -20.13 -28.41
C VAL A 12 -24.54 -20.48 -29.89
N LEU A 13 -23.75 -19.89 -30.80
CA LEU A 13 -23.88 -20.15 -32.24
C LEU A 13 -23.55 -21.61 -32.62
N LEU A 14 -22.67 -22.28 -31.88
CA LEU A 14 -22.36 -23.71 -32.09
C LEU A 14 -23.45 -24.65 -31.56
N LEU A 15 -24.16 -24.26 -30.51
CA LEU A 15 -25.22 -25.05 -29.87
C LEU A 15 -26.55 -24.98 -30.64
N GLU A 16 -26.85 -23.84 -31.24
CA GLU A 16 -28.10 -23.57 -31.94
C GLU A 16 -28.51 -24.59 -33.03
N PRO A 17 -27.61 -25.06 -33.93
CA PRO A 17 -27.98 -26.06 -34.94
C PRO A 17 -28.17 -27.48 -34.36
N LEU A 18 -27.73 -27.74 -33.13
CA LEU A 18 -27.81 -29.05 -32.47
C LEU A 18 -29.10 -29.22 -31.65
N THR A 19 -29.80 -28.13 -31.35
CA THR A 19 -30.99 -28.14 -30.49
C THR A 19 -32.31 -28.27 -31.26
N PRO A 20 -33.28 -29.05 -30.75
CA PRO A 20 -34.60 -29.20 -31.38
C PRO A 20 -35.35 -27.85 -31.51
N THR A 21 -36.12 -27.71 -32.58
CA THR A 21 -36.85 -26.48 -32.96
C THR A 21 -37.80 -25.84 -31.93
N PRO A 22 -38.37 -26.55 -30.92
CA PRO A 22 -39.17 -25.92 -29.87
C PRO A 22 -38.33 -25.19 -28.80
N TRP A 23 -37.00 -25.36 -28.79
CA TRP A 23 -36.10 -24.88 -27.73
C TRP A 23 -35.01 -23.99 -28.34
N PRO A 24 -35.33 -22.78 -28.83
CA PRO A 24 -34.33 -21.89 -29.43
C PRO A 24 -33.28 -21.49 -28.38
N VAL A 25 -32.00 -21.78 -28.61
CA VAL A 25 -30.91 -21.46 -27.66
C VAL A 25 -30.61 -19.95 -27.61
N SER A 26 -31.17 -19.18 -28.55
CA SER A 26 -31.05 -17.72 -28.64
C SER A 26 -31.41 -16.98 -27.35
N PHE A 27 -32.30 -17.51 -26.48
CA PHE A 27 -32.60 -16.89 -25.17
C PHE A 27 -31.36 -16.80 -24.26
N MET A 28 -30.33 -17.63 -24.47
CA MET A 28 -29.10 -17.59 -23.68
C MET A 28 -28.27 -16.33 -23.94
N LEU A 29 -28.53 -15.59 -25.03
CA LEU A 29 -27.87 -14.31 -25.33
C LEU A 29 -28.18 -13.23 -24.28
N ILE A 30 -29.21 -13.41 -23.45
CA ILE A 30 -29.48 -12.57 -22.27
C ILE A 30 -28.30 -12.51 -21.28
N ALA A 31 -27.43 -13.52 -21.25
CA ALA A 31 -26.26 -13.53 -20.37
C ALA A 31 -25.08 -12.71 -20.95
N LEU A 32 -25.13 -12.33 -22.23
CA LEU A 32 -24.04 -11.63 -22.91
C LEU A 32 -23.80 -10.22 -22.34
N PRO A 33 -24.82 -9.38 -22.10
CA PRO A 33 -24.61 -8.08 -21.46
C PRO A 33 -24.02 -8.19 -20.04
N VAL A 34 -24.37 -9.24 -19.30
CA VAL A 34 -23.84 -9.49 -17.95
C VAL A 34 -22.35 -9.78 -18.01
N THR A 35 -21.92 -10.73 -18.86
CA THR A 35 -20.49 -11.06 -19.02
C THR A 35 -19.67 -9.87 -19.55
N ALA A 36 -20.27 -9.05 -20.44
CA ALA A 36 -19.67 -7.81 -20.90
C ALA A 36 -19.52 -6.79 -19.76
N ALA A 37 -20.53 -6.64 -18.88
CA ALA A 37 -20.48 -5.70 -17.75
C ALA A 37 -19.32 -6.00 -16.78
N PHE A 38 -18.97 -7.28 -16.60
CA PHE A 38 -17.82 -7.70 -15.80
C PHE A 38 -16.46 -7.39 -16.42
N THR A 39 -16.36 -7.09 -17.72
CA THR A 39 -15.05 -7.02 -18.40
C THR A 39 -14.83 -5.76 -19.24
N LEU A 40 -15.90 -5.05 -19.60
CA LEU A 40 -15.88 -3.93 -20.52
C LEU A 40 -16.45 -2.65 -19.88
N GLY A 41 -16.26 -1.51 -20.56
CA GLY A 41 -16.83 -0.23 -20.14
C GLY A 41 -18.33 -0.11 -20.52
N PRO A 42 -19.06 0.83 -19.92
CA PRO A 42 -20.51 0.97 -20.10
C PRO A 42 -20.92 1.16 -21.57
N VAL A 43 -20.14 1.92 -22.35
CA VAL A 43 -20.38 2.11 -23.79
C VAL A 43 -20.27 0.79 -24.57
N SER A 44 -19.27 -0.03 -24.23
CA SER A 44 -19.08 -1.34 -24.86
C SER A 44 -20.17 -2.34 -24.45
N VAL A 45 -20.65 -2.30 -23.20
CA VAL A 45 -21.78 -3.13 -22.75
C VAL A 45 -23.06 -2.76 -23.50
N ALA A 46 -23.31 -1.46 -23.70
CA ALA A 46 -24.43 -0.99 -24.51
C ALA A 46 -24.33 -1.52 -25.96
N ALA A 47 -23.15 -1.42 -26.58
CA ALA A 47 -22.92 -1.93 -27.93
C ALA A 47 -23.11 -3.46 -28.02
N VAL A 48 -22.62 -4.21 -27.04
CA VAL A 48 -22.80 -5.67 -26.95
C VAL A 48 -24.27 -6.04 -26.74
N THR A 49 -25.00 -5.28 -25.92
CA THR A 49 -26.44 -5.48 -25.71
C THR A 49 -27.23 -5.28 -27.01
N VAL A 50 -26.96 -4.18 -27.72
CA VAL A 50 -27.59 -3.92 -29.03
C VAL A 50 -27.26 -5.04 -30.00
N GLY A 51 -25.99 -5.48 -30.04
CA GLY A 51 -25.57 -6.63 -30.84
C GLY A 51 -26.29 -7.93 -30.48
N ALA A 52 -26.51 -8.21 -29.18
CA ALA A 52 -27.25 -9.37 -28.71
C ALA A 52 -28.70 -9.35 -29.19
N VAL A 53 -29.42 -8.24 -29.01
CA VAL A 53 -30.82 -8.09 -29.43
C VAL A 53 -30.95 -8.19 -30.96
N VAL A 54 -30.02 -7.58 -31.70
CA VAL A 54 -30.00 -7.70 -33.17
C VAL A 54 -29.73 -9.14 -33.59
N LEU A 55 -28.81 -9.84 -32.93
CA LEU A 55 -28.49 -11.23 -33.23
C LEU A 55 -29.67 -12.16 -32.92
N GLU A 56 -30.34 -11.98 -31.77
CA GLU A 56 -31.58 -12.68 -31.43
C GLU A 56 -32.65 -12.46 -32.51
N GLY A 57 -32.80 -11.23 -32.99
CA GLY A 57 -33.73 -10.87 -34.07
C GLY A 57 -33.36 -11.51 -35.41
N VAL A 58 -32.07 -11.53 -35.77
CA VAL A 58 -31.59 -12.19 -36.98
C VAL A 58 -31.86 -13.69 -36.90
N ILE A 59 -31.50 -14.35 -35.78
CA ILE A 59 -31.73 -15.78 -35.56
C ILE A 59 -33.22 -16.12 -35.66
N ALA A 60 -34.07 -15.34 -35.00
CA ALA A 60 -35.53 -15.52 -35.05
C ALA A 60 -36.11 -15.30 -36.45
N GLY A 61 -35.50 -14.41 -37.25
CA GLY A 61 -35.93 -14.06 -38.60
C GLY A 61 -35.27 -14.86 -39.74
N THR A 62 -34.16 -15.58 -39.49
CA THR A 62 -33.43 -16.32 -40.53
C THR A 62 -34.17 -17.62 -40.90
N PRO A 63 -34.58 -17.79 -42.17
CA PRO A 63 -35.28 -19.00 -42.63
C PRO A 63 -34.40 -20.24 -42.76
N CYS A 64 -33.09 -20.11 -42.51
CA CYS A 64 -32.03 -20.88 -43.18
C CYS A 64 -32.06 -22.39 -42.98
N CYS A 65 -32.81 -22.91 -41.99
CA CYS A 65 -32.93 -24.36 -41.79
C CYS A 65 -34.35 -24.87 -41.48
N THR A 66 -35.38 -24.00 -41.40
CA THR A 66 -36.69 -24.41 -40.84
C THR A 66 -37.94 -23.84 -41.54
N GLY A 67 -37.81 -22.99 -42.57
CA GLY A 67 -38.98 -22.50 -43.33
C GLY A 67 -39.91 -21.57 -42.53
N ARG A 68 -39.37 -20.83 -41.56
CA ARG A 68 -40.11 -19.91 -40.69
C ARG A 68 -40.48 -18.60 -41.41
N ASN A 69 -41.70 -18.11 -41.18
CA ASN A 69 -42.21 -16.84 -41.74
C ASN A 69 -41.77 -15.63 -40.88
N ILE A 70 -41.55 -14.48 -41.53
CA ILE A 70 -41.18 -13.19 -40.89
C ILE A 70 -42.15 -12.77 -39.76
N HIS A 71 -43.40 -13.23 -39.78
CA HIS A 71 -44.39 -12.95 -38.74
C HIS A 71 -44.04 -13.53 -37.35
N GLN A 72 -43.12 -14.49 -37.25
CA GLN A 72 -42.73 -15.09 -35.97
C GLN A 72 -41.79 -14.23 -35.13
N LEU A 73 -41.20 -13.16 -35.70
CA LEU A 73 -40.44 -12.15 -34.95
C LEU A 73 -41.26 -11.49 -33.82
N TRP A 74 -42.59 -11.53 -33.94
CA TRP A 74 -43.54 -10.92 -33.01
C TRP A 74 -44.29 -11.94 -32.14
N GLU A 75 -43.85 -13.20 -32.11
CA GLU A 75 -44.38 -14.17 -31.14
C GLU A 75 -43.97 -13.75 -29.71
N GLY A 76 -44.87 -13.94 -28.75
CA GLY A 76 -44.71 -13.44 -27.37
C GLY A 76 -43.41 -13.87 -26.68
N HIS A 77 -42.90 -15.06 -26.98
CA HIS A 77 -41.64 -15.57 -26.41
C HIS A 77 -40.40 -14.81 -26.92
N HIS A 78 -40.38 -14.39 -28.21
CA HIS A 78 -39.28 -13.60 -28.77
C HIS A 78 -39.33 -12.15 -28.26
N ILE A 79 -40.51 -11.56 -28.19
CA ILE A 79 -40.70 -10.22 -27.60
C ILE A 79 -40.24 -10.22 -26.14
N ALA A 80 -40.61 -11.25 -25.37
CA ALA A 80 -40.17 -11.40 -23.99
C ALA A 80 -38.65 -11.52 -23.89
N ALA A 81 -38.00 -12.28 -24.79
CA ALA A 81 -36.54 -12.38 -24.85
C ALA A 81 -35.87 -11.04 -25.15
N TYR A 82 -36.31 -10.30 -26.18
CA TYR A 82 -35.74 -8.98 -26.51
C TYR A 82 -35.88 -7.99 -25.36
N ILE A 83 -37.06 -7.95 -24.71
CA ILE A 83 -37.32 -7.10 -23.54
C ILE A 83 -36.39 -7.50 -22.40
N ALA A 84 -36.27 -8.79 -22.11
CA ALA A 84 -35.43 -9.29 -21.04
C ALA A 84 -33.94 -8.98 -21.30
N THR A 85 -33.43 -9.23 -22.51
CA THR A 85 -32.06 -8.89 -22.92
C THR A 85 -31.79 -7.39 -22.87
N THR A 86 -32.76 -6.56 -23.26
CA THR A 86 -32.65 -5.10 -23.16
C THR A 86 -32.61 -4.64 -21.70
N LEU A 87 -33.49 -5.14 -20.85
CA LEU A 87 -33.52 -4.81 -19.41
C LEU A 87 -32.23 -5.23 -18.71
N VAL A 88 -31.75 -6.46 -18.98
CA VAL A 88 -30.49 -6.97 -18.45
C VAL A 88 -29.31 -6.14 -18.97
N GLY A 89 -29.34 -5.70 -20.22
CA GLY A 89 -28.32 -4.80 -20.77
C GLY A 89 -28.32 -3.41 -20.14
N ILE A 90 -29.49 -2.81 -19.89
CA ILE A 90 -29.59 -1.55 -19.14
C ILE A 90 -28.97 -1.71 -17.74
N LEU A 91 -29.31 -2.78 -17.03
CA LEU A 91 -28.73 -3.08 -15.72
C LEU A 91 -27.21 -3.32 -15.81
N GLY A 92 -26.75 -4.03 -16.85
CA GLY A 92 -25.33 -4.26 -17.12
C GLY A 92 -24.56 -2.96 -17.38
N VAL A 93 -25.13 -2.03 -18.14
CA VAL A 93 -24.55 -0.69 -18.35
C VAL A 93 -24.47 0.08 -17.03
N ALA A 94 -25.54 0.04 -16.22
CA ALA A 94 -25.55 0.69 -14.90
C ALA A 94 -24.49 0.11 -13.97
N LEU A 95 -24.34 -1.22 -13.92
CA LEU A 95 -23.32 -1.91 -13.14
C LEU A 95 -21.91 -1.56 -13.61
N ALA A 96 -21.65 -1.58 -14.92
CA ALA A 96 -20.37 -1.22 -15.50
C ALA A 96 -20.02 0.26 -15.23
N ALA A 97 -21.01 1.15 -15.29
CA ALA A 97 -20.85 2.56 -14.95
C ALA A 97 -20.57 2.76 -13.45
N HIS A 98 -21.25 2.02 -12.57
CA HIS A 98 -21.01 2.05 -11.13
C HIS A 98 -19.61 1.57 -10.78
N ARG A 99 -19.20 0.41 -11.32
CA ARG A 99 -17.84 -0.12 -11.16
C ARG A 99 -16.79 0.89 -11.64
N GLN A 100 -16.95 1.44 -12.84
CA GLN A 100 -15.98 2.38 -13.38
C GLN A 100 -15.89 3.67 -12.55
N ARG A 101 -17.01 4.13 -11.97
CA ARG A 101 -16.99 5.26 -11.02
C ARG A 101 -16.20 4.88 -9.76
N GLN A 102 -16.46 3.73 -9.16
CA GLN A 102 -15.73 3.26 -7.97
C GLN A 102 -14.22 3.14 -8.24
N GLU A 103 -13.83 2.51 -9.34
CA GLU A 103 -12.42 2.41 -9.76
C GLU A 103 -11.77 3.80 -9.90
N ARG A 104 -12.45 4.76 -10.54
CA ARG A 104 -11.96 6.14 -10.67
C ARG A 104 -11.83 6.86 -9.33
N HIS A 105 -12.75 6.63 -8.40
CA HIS A 105 -12.67 7.22 -7.06
C HIS A 105 -11.46 6.68 -6.29
N LEU A 106 -11.20 5.37 -6.38
CA LEU A 106 -10.04 4.74 -5.75
C LEU A 106 -8.72 5.24 -6.35
N VAL A 107 -8.60 5.30 -7.68
CA VAL A 107 -7.40 5.82 -8.36
C VAL A 107 -7.14 7.28 -7.99
N ARG A 108 -8.16 8.14 -7.96
CA ARG A 108 -8.00 9.54 -7.53
C ARG A 108 -7.57 9.66 -6.07
N ALA A 109 -8.20 8.90 -5.17
CA ALA A 109 -7.87 8.92 -3.75
C ALA A 109 -6.41 8.47 -3.52
N HIS A 110 -5.97 7.43 -4.24
CA HIS A 110 -4.59 6.95 -4.20
C HIS A 110 -3.60 8.01 -4.69
N SER A 111 -3.80 8.60 -5.87
CA SER A 111 -2.87 9.62 -6.40
C SER A 111 -2.77 10.87 -5.51
N VAL A 112 -3.88 11.28 -4.86
CA VAL A 112 -3.86 12.40 -3.92
C VAL A 112 -3.08 12.03 -2.64
N ALA A 113 -3.32 10.85 -2.09
CA ALA A 113 -2.59 10.39 -0.91
C ALA A 113 -1.07 10.28 -1.19
N GLU A 114 -0.69 9.79 -2.36
CA GLU A 114 0.72 9.65 -2.76
C GLU A 114 1.38 11.02 -2.92
N ALA A 115 0.68 11.98 -3.56
CA ALA A 115 1.16 13.34 -3.67
C ALA A 115 1.33 14.01 -2.29
N LEU A 116 0.37 13.82 -1.38
CA LEU A 116 0.48 14.33 -0.01
C LEU A 116 1.66 13.71 0.74
N MET A 117 1.83 12.38 0.67
CA MET A 117 2.95 11.71 1.32
C MET A 117 4.30 12.22 0.82
N ARG A 118 4.47 12.44 -0.50
CA ARG A 118 5.67 13.06 -1.07
C ARG A 118 5.92 14.48 -0.56
N THR A 119 4.88 15.22 -0.16
CA THR A 119 5.07 16.54 0.46
C THR A 119 5.37 16.47 1.96
N LEU A 120 4.86 15.46 2.65
CA LEU A 120 5.08 15.25 4.08
C LEU A 120 6.46 14.68 4.37
N LEU A 121 6.87 13.67 3.60
CA LEU A 121 8.17 13.01 3.66
C LEU A 121 9.18 13.84 2.85
N ARG A 122 9.89 14.73 3.55
CA ARG A 122 10.91 15.57 2.92
C ARG A 122 12.09 14.69 2.49
N PRO A 123 12.75 14.99 1.36
CA PRO A 123 14.01 14.34 1.02
C PRO A 123 15.00 14.45 2.18
N VAL A 124 15.58 13.32 2.57
CA VAL A 124 16.60 13.27 3.63
C VAL A 124 17.86 13.96 3.13
N PRO A 125 18.33 15.05 3.77
CA PRO A 125 19.61 15.64 3.43
C PRO A 125 20.74 14.64 3.66
N HIS A 126 21.76 14.63 2.81
CA HIS A 126 22.92 13.74 2.96
C HIS A 126 23.62 13.88 4.32
N GLN A 127 23.53 15.07 4.93
CA GLN A 127 24.03 15.36 6.26
C GLN A 127 23.05 16.27 7.01
N VAL A 128 22.79 15.92 8.26
CA VAL A 128 21.99 16.69 9.22
C VAL A 128 22.83 16.87 10.46
N GLY A 129 23.29 18.10 10.72
CA GLY A 129 24.22 18.36 11.82
C GLY A 129 25.50 17.52 11.70
N ARG A 130 25.78 16.70 12.72
CA ARG A 130 26.93 15.78 12.80
C ARG A 130 26.59 14.34 12.41
N VAL A 131 25.48 14.12 11.70
CA VAL A 131 25.04 12.80 11.23
C VAL A 131 24.91 12.80 9.71
N LEU A 132 25.54 11.83 9.05
CA LEU A 132 25.26 11.46 7.67
C LEU A 132 23.94 10.68 7.63
N ALA A 133 23.09 10.98 6.65
CA ALA A 133 21.78 10.37 6.55
C ALA A 133 21.44 10.01 5.10
N ALA A 134 20.74 8.89 4.93
CA ALA A 134 20.14 8.49 3.68
C ALA A 134 18.78 7.85 3.98
N GLY A 135 17.78 8.14 3.16
CA GLY A 135 16.43 7.61 3.34
C GLY A 135 15.82 7.13 2.04
N LEU A 136 14.94 6.14 2.15
CA LEU A 136 14.17 5.59 1.05
C LEU A 136 12.72 5.43 1.50
N TYR A 137 11.79 5.84 0.65
CA TYR A 137 10.38 5.50 0.77
C TYR A 137 9.94 4.85 -0.54
N ARG A 138 9.33 3.67 -0.44
CA ARG A 138 8.74 2.95 -1.56
C ARG A 138 7.30 2.64 -1.19
N SER A 139 6.35 3.11 -2.00
CA SER A 139 4.96 2.73 -1.81
C SER A 139 4.73 1.30 -2.29
N GLY A 140 3.74 0.62 -1.71
CA GLY A 140 3.25 -0.68 -2.17
C GLY A 140 2.77 -0.68 -3.63
N GLU A 141 2.42 -1.87 -4.13
CA GLU A 141 2.03 -2.07 -5.53
C GLU A 141 0.91 -1.16 -6.06
N VAL A 142 0.92 -0.93 -7.38
CA VAL A 142 -0.09 -0.13 -8.08
C VAL A 142 -1.50 -0.68 -7.82
N GLY A 143 -2.31 0.10 -7.10
CA GLY A 143 -3.68 -0.27 -6.74
C GLY A 143 -3.89 -0.55 -5.25
N THR A 144 -2.83 -0.65 -4.44
CA THR A 144 -2.95 -0.62 -2.97
C THR A 144 -3.15 0.82 -2.50
N MET A 145 -3.93 1.06 -1.46
CA MET A 145 -4.00 2.41 -0.86
C MET A 145 -2.62 2.77 -0.29
N VAL A 146 -2.21 4.03 -0.43
CA VAL A 146 -0.95 4.55 0.15
C VAL A 146 -0.92 4.25 1.65
N GLY A 147 0.18 3.70 2.16
CA GLY A 147 0.34 3.29 3.55
C GLY A 147 0.59 4.44 4.52
N GLY A 148 0.89 4.05 5.76
CA GLY A 148 1.06 4.92 6.92
C GLY A 148 2.52 5.19 7.29
N ASP A 149 3.47 4.66 6.53
CA ASP A 149 4.90 4.76 6.78
C ASP A 149 5.41 6.21 6.81
N LEU A 150 6.19 6.56 7.83
CA LEU A 150 6.73 7.89 8.03
C LEU A 150 8.18 7.87 8.50
N TYR A 151 8.92 8.92 8.16
CA TYR A 151 10.21 9.23 8.78
C TYR A 151 10.51 10.73 8.73
N ASP A 152 11.39 11.20 9.61
CA ASP A 152 12.02 12.53 9.57
C ASP A 152 13.31 12.51 10.39
N ILE A 153 14.22 13.45 10.13
CA ILE A 153 15.45 13.68 10.89
C ILE A 153 15.74 15.18 11.01
N ARG A 154 16.15 15.62 12.19
CA ARG A 154 16.44 17.01 12.51
C ARG A 154 17.66 17.16 13.41
N ALA A 155 18.46 18.19 13.11
CA ALA A 155 19.47 18.68 14.03
C ALA A 155 18.79 19.55 15.09
N THR A 156 19.15 19.34 16.36
CA THR A 156 18.63 20.08 17.51
C THR A 156 19.78 20.45 18.44
N GLU A 157 19.54 21.36 19.39
CA GLU A 157 20.54 21.72 20.40
C GLU A 157 20.90 20.55 21.33
N SER A 158 20.01 19.55 21.47
CA SER A 158 20.24 18.35 22.27
C SER A 158 20.89 17.20 21.49
N GLY A 159 21.18 17.38 20.21
CA GLY A 159 21.68 16.34 19.31
C GLY A 159 20.79 16.12 18.09
N GLU A 160 21.20 15.23 17.19
CA GLU A 160 20.43 14.88 16.00
C GLU A 160 19.35 13.86 16.34
N ARG A 161 18.08 14.20 16.07
CA ARG A 161 16.91 13.37 16.39
C ARG A 161 16.24 12.89 15.12
N ALA A 162 15.86 11.62 15.08
CA ALA A 162 15.10 11.04 13.99
C ALA A 162 13.92 10.21 14.48
N ILE A 163 12.96 10.02 13.59
CA ILE A 163 11.79 9.18 13.78
C ILE A 163 11.61 8.30 12.55
N ILE A 164 11.20 7.06 12.77
CA ILE A 164 10.53 6.22 11.78
C ILE A 164 9.27 5.63 12.41
N GLY A 165 8.25 5.33 11.63
CA GLY A 165 7.06 4.66 12.13
C GLY A 165 6.11 4.22 11.04
N ASP A 166 5.10 3.47 11.45
CA ASP A 166 3.97 3.09 10.61
C ASP A 166 2.65 3.33 11.35
N VAL A 167 1.73 3.99 10.65
CA VAL A 167 0.38 4.30 11.13
C VAL A 167 -0.56 3.16 10.73
N ARG A 168 -1.32 2.65 11.71
CA ARG A 168 -2.36 1.67 11.43
C ARG A 168 -3.36 2.20 10.41
N GLY A 169 -3.50 1.46 9.32
CA GLY A 169 -4.48 1.73 8.27
C GLY A 169 -3.83 2.29 7.01
N LYS A 170 -4.65 2.55 5.99
CA LYS A 170 -4.17 3.00 4.68
C LYS A 170 -5.04 4.11 4.11
N GLY A 171 -4.49 4.82 3.14
CA GLY A 171 -5.14 5.89 2.40
C GLY A 171 -5.16 7.21 3.14
N LEU A 172 -6.09 8.08 2.76
CA LEU A 172 -6.11 9.47 3.21
C LEU A 172 -6.25 9.63 4.73
N LYS A 173 -6.87 8.67 5.42
CA LYS A 173 -6.95 8.67 6.89
C LYS A 173 -5.56 8.52 7.51
N ALA A 174 -4.78 7.53 7.06
CA ALA A 174 -3.41 7.32 7.54
C ALA A 174 -2.52 8.54 7.25
N VAL A 175 -2.63 9.12 6.04
CA VAL A 175 -1.88 10.33 5.67
C VAL A 175 -2.14 11.51 6.61
N ARG A 176 -3.39 11.68 7.09
CA ARG A 176 -3.71 12.72 8.07
C ARG A 176 -2.97 12.49 9.39
N THR A 177 -2.94 11.25 9.87
CA THR A 177 -2.24 10.88 11.11
C THR A 177 -0.74 11.02 10.96
N VAL A 178 -0.16 10.62 9.82
CA VAL A 178 1.24 10.89 9.48
C VAL A 178 1.55 12.38 9.58
N ALA A 179 0.71 13.24 8.99
CA ALA A 179 0.90 14.69 9.04
C ALA A 179 0.85 15.22 10.49
N GLY A 180 -0.10 14.72 11.30
CA GLY A 180 -0.23 15.06 12.72
C GLY A 180 1.01 14.69 13.52
N ILE A 181 1.51 13.46 13.35
CA ILE A 181 2.67 12.94 14.07
C ILE A 181 3.95 13.64 13.65
N LEU A 182 4.18 13.80 12.35
CA LEU A 182 5.34 14.55 11.87
C LEU A 182 5.28 16.01 12.34
N GLY A 183 4.09 16.62 12.38
CA GLY A 183 3.89 17.95 12.96
C GLY A 183 4.28 18.01 14.44
N ALA A 184 3.77 17.07 15.25
CA ALA A 184 4.07 16.98 16.68
C ALA A 184 5.56 16.70 16.94
N PHE A 185 6.19 15.82 16.16
CA PHE A 185 7.62 15.55 16.22
C PHE A 185 8.42 16.82 15.90
N ARG A 186 8.14 17.47 14.76
CA ARG A 186 8.86 18.67 14.30
C ARG A 186 8.78 19.85 15.26
N GLU A 187 7.69 19.99 16.01
CA GLU A 187 7.59 20.96 17.12
C GLU A 187 8.43 20.48 18.31
N ALA A 188 8.11 19.29 18.83
CA ALA A 188 8.61 18.81 20.10
C ALA A 188 10.13 18.60 20.13
N VAL A 189 10.75 18.27 19.00
CA VAL A 189 12.21 18.05 18.91
C VAL A 189 13.02 19.29 19.24
N HIS A 190 12.47 20.49 19.08
CA HIS A 190 13.17 21.74 19.44
C HIS A 190 12.92 22.17 20.88
N ASP A 191 11.74 21.87 21.43
CA ASP A 191 11.31 22.38 22.74
C ASP A 191 11.62 21.44 23.92
N GLN A 192 11.74 20.13 23.66
CA GLN A 192 11.90 19.13 24.71
C GLN A 192 13.37 18.71 24.87
N GLY A 193 13.88 18.71 26.11
CA GLY A 193 15.27 18.34 26.37
C GLY A 193 15.59 16.84 26.31
N ASP A 194 14.59 15.96 26.44
CA ASP A 194 14.76 14.49 26.44
C ASP A 194 13.86 13.84 25.38
N LEU A 195 14.38 12.83 24.68
CA LEU A 195 13.66 12.04 23.68
C LEU A 195 12.37 11.41 24.22
N ARG A 196 12.32 11.03 25.50
CA ARG A 196 11.07 10.53 26.13
C ARG A 196 9.99 11.60 26.20
N ALA A 197 10.36 12.86 26.41
CA ALA A 197 9.41 13.97 26.47
C ALA A 197 8.86 14.29 25.06
N VAL A 198 9.67 14.14 24.01
CA VAL A 198 9.22 14.16 22.62
C VAL A 198 8.19 13.06 22.36
N ALA A 199 8.48 11.82 22.76
CA ALA A 199 7.56 10.70 22.60
C ALA A 199 6.23 10.92 23.34
N LEU A 200 6.25 11.45 24.58
CA LEU A 200 5.05 11.82 25.33
C LEU A 200 4.24 12.97 24.68
N ARG A 201 4.89 13.86 23.94
CA ARG A 201 4.19 14.91 23.17
C ARG A 201 3.49 14.32 21.96
N MET A 202 4.14 13.39 21.26
CA MET A 202 3.55 12.66 20.14
C MET A 202 2.39 11.77 20.59
N GLU A 203 2.53 11.04 21.69
CA GLU A 203 1.46 10.24 22.29
C GLU A 203 0.19 11.06 22.50
N ARG A 204 0.34 12.25 23.11
CA ARG A 204 -0.78 13.19 23.30
C ARG A 204 -1.38 13.68 21.99
N SER A 205 -0.59 13.79 20.92
CA SER A 205 -1.09 14.17 19.59
C SER A 205 -1.96 13.05 19.01
N VAL A 206 -1.50 11.80 19.07
CA VAL A 206 -2.24 10.64 18.56
C VAL A 206 -3.55 10.45 19.33
N LEU A 207 -3.52 10.56 20.67
CA LEU A 207 -4.73 10.45 21.49
C LEU A 207 -5.79 11.51 21.15
N ARG A 208 -5.38 12.76 20.90
CA ARG A 208 -6.33 13.81 20.47
C ARG A 208 -6.91 13.52 19.09
N GLU A 209 -6.07 13.04 18.16
CA GLU A 209 -6.54 12.69 16.83
C GLU A 209 -7.55 11.53 16.87
N ALA A 210 -7.27 10.50 17.67
CA ALA A 210 -8.16 9.37 17.92
C ALA A 210 -9.53 9.85 18.44
N GLU A 211 -9.55 10.80 19.38
CA GLU A 211 -10.79 11.41 19.88
C GLU A 211 -11.54 12.20 18.80
N ASP A 212 -10.82 13.00 17.99
CA ASP A 212 -11.41 13.81 16.92
C ASP A 212 -12.07 12.96 15.84
N VAL A 213 -11.49 11.81 15.50
CA VAL A 213 -12.01 10.90 14.47
C VAL A 213 -12.89 9.78 15.03
N ARG A 214 -13.01 9.70 16.37
CA ARG A 214 -13.74 8.65 17.10
C ARG A 214 -13.26 7.24 16.73
N ASP A 215 -11.94 7.06 16.75
CA ASP A 215 -11.28 5.78 16.49
C ASP A 215 -10.42 5.40 17.70
N ASP A 216 -11.00 4.63 18.62
CA ASP A 216 -10.34 4.16 19.84
C ASP A 216 -9.25 3.11 19.56
N GLU A 217 -9.12 2.66 18.31
CA GLU A 217 -8.10 1.72 17.84
C GLU A 217 -7.04 2.41 16.94
N LEU A 218 -6.99 3.74 16.90
CA LEU A 218 -5.94 4.46 16.20
C LEU A 218 -4.62 4.33 16.97
N PHE A 219 -3.63 3.70 16.34
CA PHE A 219 -2.30 3.57 16.90
C PHE A 219 -1.22 3.71 15.84
N VAL A 220 -0.01 4.04 16.31
CA VAL A 220 1.17 4.21 15.45
C VAL A 220 2.36 3.51 16.09
N THR A 221 2.99 2.60 15.37
CA THR A 221 4.27 2.05 15.78
C THR A 221 5.35 3.06 15.41
N ALA A 222 6.26 3.39 16.32
CA ALA A 222 7.33 4.34 16.03
C ALA A 222 8.62 4.05 16.79
N ALA A 223 9.75 4.29 16.16
CA ALA A 223 11.06 4.34 16.80
C ALA A 223 11.61 5.76 16.70
N LEU A 224 11.90 6.36 17.86
CA LEU A 224 12.63 7.61 17.95
C LEU A 224 14.08 7.33 18.29
N VAL A 225 15.00 8.05 17.67
CA VAL A 225 16.43 7.99 17.97
C VAL A 225 16.99 9.39 18.17
N GLU A 226 17.96 9.51 19.08
CA GLU A 226 18.75 10.72 19.31
C GLU A 226 20.22 10.34 19.33
N TYR A 227 21.01 10.93 18.45
CA TYR A 227 22.45 10.79 18.45
C TYR A 227 23.09 11.92 19.24
N ASP A 228 23.88 11.56 20.25
CA ASP A 228 24.72 12.46 21.02
C ASP A 228 26.16 12.31 20.52
N ALA A 229 26.62 13.30 19.75
CA ALA A 229 27.95 13.30 19.14
C ALA A 229 29.10 13.42 20.15
N GLU A 230 28.86 14.05 21.29
CA GLU A 230 29.88 14.22 22.34
C GLU A 230 30.08 12.90 23.10
N ALA A 231 28.99 12.25 23.47
CA ALA A 231 29.05 10.96 24.16
C ALA A 231 29.19 9.75 23.20
N ARG A 232 29.10 9.97 21.88
CA ARG A 232 29.15 8.93 20.83
C ARG A 232 28.19 7.77 21.10
N GLN A 233 26.95 8.12 21.38
CA GLN A 233 25.90 7.16 21.73
C GLN A 233 24.60 7.53 21.04
N VAL A 234 23.80 6.52 20.73
CA VAL A 234 22.40 6.70 20.35
C VAL A 234 21.50 6.38 21.54
N THR A 235 20.54 7.24 21.80
CA THR A 235 19.39 6.98 22.68
C THR A 235 18.20 6.60 21.82
N ILE A 236 17.52 5.51 22.16
CA ILE A 236 16.37 4.99 21.42
C ILE A 236 15.16 4.96 22.35
N VAL A 237 14.01 5.37 21.83
CA VAL A 237 12.68 5.16 22.44
C VAL A 237 11.82 4.45 21.40
N ASN A 238 11.55 3.17 21.63
CA ASN A 238 10.76 2.34 20.73
C ASN A 238 9.33 2.22 21.27
N HIS A 239 8.33 2.42 20.41
CA HIS A 239 6.90 2.28 20.66
C HIS A 239 6.34 1.14 19.81
N GLY A 240 6.77 -0.09 20.10
CA GLY A 240 6.29 -1.30 19.42
C GLY A 240 6.65 -1.39 17.94
N HIS A 241 7.68 -0.67 17.51
CA HIS A 241 8.18 -0.66 16.13
C HIS A 241 9.32 -1.67 15.93
N VAL A 242 9.67 -1.91 14.66
CA VAL A 242 10.80 -2.76 14.29
C VAL A 242 12.09 -2.24 14.94
N GLU A 243 12.87 -3.16 15.51
CA GLU A 243 14.08 -2.80 16.25
C GLU A 243 15.15 -2.19 15.32
N PRO A 244 15.79 -1.07 15.71
CA PRO A 244 16.90 -0.50 14.94
C PRO A 244 18.05 -1.50 14.78
N VAL A 245 18.68 -1.51 13.61
CA VAL A 245 19.79 -2.41 13.30
C VAL A 245 21.10 -1.63 13.28
N LEU A 246 22.09 -2.09 14.03
CA LEU A 246 23.43 -1.53 14.02
C LEU A 246 24.35 -2.38 13.15
N ILE A 247 25.01 -1.73 12.19
CA ILE A 247 26.11 -2.27 11.40
C ILE A 247 27.39 -1.64 11.93
N SER A 248 28.28 -2.45 12.49
CA SER A 248 29.52 -1.97 13.12
C SER A 248 30.63 -2.98 12.89
N ARG A 249 31.71 -2.58 12.21
CA ARG A 249 32.92 -3.40 12.01
C ARG A 249 32.65 -4.82 11.48
N GLY A 250 31.77 -4.95 10.49
CA GLY A 250 31.38 -6.23 9.90
C GLY A 250 30.31 -7.01 10.69
N GLU A 251 29.99 -6.58 11.91
CA GLU A 251 28.90 -7.15 12.70
C GLU A 251 27.58 -6.44 12.43
N VAL A 252 26.50 -7.21 12.38
CA VAL A 252 25.13 -6.69 12.24
C VAL A 252 24.24 -7.26 13.34
N ARG A 253 23.61 -6.39 14.11
CA ARG A 253 22.73 -6.78 15.22
C ARG A 253 21.56 -5.82 15.40
N ALA A 254 20.41 -6.37 15.79
CA ALA A 254 19.29 -5.56 16.26
C ALA A 254 19.60 -4.98 17.65
N LEU A 255 19.18 -3.74 17.88
CA LEU A 255 19.27 -3.01 19.14
C LEU A 255 17.97 -3.17 19.91
N ALA A 256 17.75 -4.37 20.44
CA ALA A 256 16.52 -4.73 21.14
C ALA A 256 16.31 -3.88 22.41
N GLY A 257 15.14 -3.27 22.50
CA GLY A 257 14.69 -2.51 23.66
C GLY A 257 13.80 -3.32 24.60
N PRO A 258 13.39 -2.73 25.74
CA PRO A 258 12.29 -3.27 26.51
C PRO A 258 10.98 -3.22 25.68
N PRO A 259 10.05 -4.16 25.88
CA PRO A 259 8.75 -4.11 25.22
C PRO A 259 8.02 -2.80 25.52
N ALA A 260 7.38 -2.23 24.51
CA ALA A 260 6.61 -1.00 24.63
C ALA A 260 5.38 -1.03 23.75
N LEU A 261 4.32 -0.33 24.17
CA LEU A 261 3.12 -0.19 23.36
C LEU A 261 3.30 0.85 22.24
N PRO A 262 2.62 0.66 21.10
CA PRO A 262 2.44 1.69 20.09
C PRO A 262 1.88 2.99 20.65
N LEU A 263 2.20 4.09 19.97
CA LEU A 263 1.62 5.39 20.28
C LEU A 263 0.09 5.36 20.09
N GLY A 264 -0.65 6.02 20.98
CA GLY A 264 -2.12 6.01 21.01
C GLY A 264 -2.71 4.93 21.90
N LEU A 265 -1.91 3.95 22.34
CA LEU A 265 -2.35 2.86 23.20
C LEU A 265 -1.88 2.97 24.65
N SER A 266 -1.31 4.12 25.08
CA SER A 266 -0.80 4.26 26.46
C SER A 266 -1.90 4.16 27.53
N ARG A 267 -3.18 4.33 27.18
CA ARG A 267 -4.30 4.07 28.11
C ARG A 267 -4.42 2.62 28.54
N LEU A 268 -3.86 1.67 27.78
CA LEU A 268 -3.88 0.23 28.09
C LEU A 268 -2.78 -0.17 29.08
N CYS A 269 -1.67 0.56 29.09
CA CYS A 269 -0.55 0.34 30.01
C CYS A 269 -0.03 1.68 30.50
N GLY A 270 -0.23 1.99 31.79
CA GLY A 270 0.19 3.25 32.42
C GLY A 270 1.71 3.45 32.54
N GLU A 271 2.51 2.68 31.80
CA GLU A 271 3.97 2.75 31.78
C GLU A 271 4.45 3.93 30.93
N ARG A 272 5.58 4.51 31.35
CA ARG A 272 6.19 5.64 30.65
C ARG A 272 7.15 5.12 29.55
N PRO A 273 7.39 5.90 28.50
CA PRO A 273 8.37 5.55 27.47
C PRO A 273 9.74 5.26 28.10
N VAL A 274 10.32 4.12 27.76
CA VAL A 274 11.64 3.72 28.25
C VAL A 274 12.67 4.07 27.18
N ALA A 275 13.71 4.79 27.59
CA ALA A 275 14.86 5.10 26.75
C ALA A 275 16.01 4.14 27.06
N TYR A 276 16.65 3.61 26.03
CA TYR A 276 17.83 2.76 26.14
C TYR A 276 18.94 3.28 25.22
N ARG A 277 20.20 2.98 25.56
CA ARG A 277 21.36 3.61 24.92
C ARG A 277 22.34 2.57 24.38
N HIS A 278 22.93 2.87 23.24
CA HIS A 278 23.99 2.06 22.64
C HIS A 278 25.13 2.94 22.14
N PRO A 279 26.40 2.49 22.26
CA PRO A 279 27.51 3.20 21.64
C PRO A 279 27.40 3.14 20.12
N VAL A 280 27.62 4.29 19.47
CA VAL A 280 27.65 4.42 18.00
C VAL A 280 28.76 5.41 17.66
N GLY A 281 29.82 4.89 17.04
CA GLY A 281 31.03 5.63 16.70
C GLY A 281 31.22 5.82 15.19
N PRO A 282 32.31 6.51 14.81
CA PRO A 282 32.73 6.61 13.42
C PRO A 282 32.84 5.23 12.76
N GLY A 283 32.31 5.11 11.55
CA GLY A 283 32.24 3.85 10.80
C GLY A 283 31.07 2.92 11.17
N ASP A 284 30.22 3.30 12.13
CA ASP A 284 28.99 2.58 12.44
C ASP A 284 27.80 3.18 11.68
N VAL A 285 26.89 2.31 11.21
CA VAL A 285 25.62 2.73 10.59
C VAL A 285 24.44 2.18 11.39
N LEU A 286 23.56 3.07 11.81
CA LEU A 286 22.27 2.75 12.39
C LEU A 286 21.20 2.75 11.30
N LEU A 287 20.56 1.61 11.10
CA LEU A 287 19.47 1.41 10.16
C LEU A 287 18.13 1.34 10.90
N LEU A 288 17.19 2.16 10.46
CA LEU A 288 15.80 2.18 10.87
C LEU A 288 14.95 1.76 9.67
N CYS A 289 13.96 0.91 9.88
CA CYS A 289 13.05 0.47 8.82
C CYS A 289 11.66 0.17 9.36
N THR A 290 10.66 0.24 8.50
CA THR A 290 9.29 -0.21 8.79
C THR A 290 9.12 -1.72 8.56
N ASP A 291 7.99 -2.25 9.01
CA ASP A 291 7.65 -3.66 8.90
C ASP A 291 7.52 -4.11 7.44
N GLY A 292 7.09 -3.25 6.51
CA GLY A 292 7.02 -3.58 5.09
C GLY A 292 8.35 -4.05 4.49
N LEU A 293 9.51 -3.69 5.09
CA LEU A 293 10.80 -4.26 4.70
C LEU A 293 10.96 -5.70 5.21
N VAL A 294 10.81 -5.90 6.52
CA VAL A 294 11.10 -7.20 7.17
C VAL A 294 10.00 -8.23 6.92
N GLU A 295 8.77 -7.80 6.69
CA GLU A 295 7.63 -8.63 6.35
C GLU A 295 7.46 -8.86 4.85
N ALA A 296 8.32 -8.27 4.01
CA ALA A 296 8.33 -8.56 2.58
C ALA A 296 8.57 -10.06 2.36
N ARG A 297 7.76 -10.68 1.49
CA ARG A 297 7.74 -12.14 1.30
C ARG A 297 8.32 -12.56 -0.04
N ASP A 298 9.08 -13.65 -0.04
CA ASP A 298 9.44 -14.34 -1.27
C ASP A 298 8.30 -15.23 -1.80
N HIS A 299 8.58 -15.93 -2.90
CA HIS A 299 7.64 -16.87 -3.53
C HIS A 299 7.24 -18.07 -2.65
N THR A 300 7.99 -18.37 -1.59
CA THR A 300 7.67 -19.41 -0.59
C THR A 300 6.87 -18.86 0.58
N GLY A 301 6.72 -17.53 0.67
CA GLY A 301 6.07 -16.84 1.77
C GLY A 301 7.01 -16.50 2.93
N ALA A 302 8.31 -16.79 2.82
CA ALA A 302 9.30 -16.49 3.84
C ALA A 302 9.57 -14.98 3.90
N PHE A 303 9.74 -14.46 5.11
CA PHE A 303 10.06 -13.06 5.37
C PHE A 303 11.48 -12.69 4.93
N TYR A 304 11.69 -11.40 4.66
CA TYR A 304 12.98 -10.86 4.25
C TYR A 304 14.01 -11.01 5.38
N PRO A 305 15.07 -11.82 5.20
CA PRO A 305 16.07 -12.07 6.24
C PRO A 305 17.06 -10.90 6.34
N LEU A 306 16.58 -9.76 6.86
CA LEU A 306 17.31 -8.48 6.88
C LEU A 306 18.71 -8.59 7.46
N LEU A 307 18.82 -9.16 8.67
CA LEU A 307 20.11 -9.26 9.36
C LEU A 307 21.10 -10.11 8.58
N ASP A 308 20.68 -11.27 8.07
CA ASP A 308 21.57 -12.19 7.35
C ASP A 308 22.03 -11.62 6.02
N ARG A 309 21.14 -10.90 5.31
CA ARG A 309 21.48 -10.20 4.05
C ARG A 309 22.46 -9.06 4.28
N LEU A 310 22.25 -8.26 5.33
CA LEU A 310 23.19 -7.20 5.71
C LEU A 310 24.56 -7.76 6.14
N ARG A 311 24.58 -8.85 6.93
CA ARG A 311 25.83 -9.55 7.30
C ARG A 311 26.56 -10.04 6.07
N ALA A 312 25.87 -10.76 5.19
CA ALA A 312 26.47 -11.26 3.96
C ALA A 312 27.05 -10.14 3.08
N ARG A 313 26.44 -8.96 3.09
CA ARG A 313 26.89 -7.81 2.30
C ARG A 313 28.06 -7.05 2.92
N PHE A 314 28.08 -6.89 4.24
CA PHE A 314 28.96 -5.96 4.95
C PHE A 314 29.97 -6.60 5.92
N ALA A 315 30.00 -7.93 6.07
CA ALA A 315 30.92 -8.62 6.99
C ALA A 315 32.41 -8.40 6.65
N ASP A 316 32.79 -8.55 5.38
CA ASP A 316 34.20 -8.52 4.94
C ASP A 316 34.58 -7.22 4.20
N GLY A 317 33.73 -6.20 4.26
CA GLY A 317 33.87 -4.95 3.52
C GLY A 317 34.40 -3.78 4.36
N PRO A 318 34.74 -2.64 3.71
CA PRO A 318 34.92 -1.39 4.44
C PRO A 318 33.63 -0.99 5.17
N ALA A 319 33.76 -0.16 6.20
CA ALA A 319 32.61 0.43 6.89
C ALA A 319 31.70 1.12 5.86
N PRO A 320 30.41 0.74 5.77
CA PRO A 320 29.52 1.34 4.80
C PRO A 320 29.17 2.77 5.21
N CYS A 321 28.85 3.62 4.23
CA CYS A 321 28.13 4.86 4.49
C CYS A 321 26.61 4.60 4.42
N PRO A 322 25.77 5.50 4.97
CA PRO A 322 24.31 5.34 4.94
C PRO A 322 23.72 5.08 3.54
N SER A 323 24.25 5.74 2.49
CA SER A 323 23.77 5.52 1.12
C SER A 323 24.08 4.13 0.59
N ASP A 324 25.22 3.52 0.97
CA ASP A 324 25.55 2.15 0.55
C ASP A 324 24.52 1.14 1.07
N VAL A 325 24.04 1.35 2.30
CA VAL A 325 23.03 0.49 2.93
C VAL A 325 21.67 0.67 2.23
N ILE A 326 21.27 1.92 1.97
CA ILE A 326 20.02 2.21 1.26
C ILE A 326 20.05 1.66 -0.17
N ASP A 327 21.14 1.85 -0.92
CA ASP A 327 21.28 1.40 -2.30
C ASP A 327 21.27 -0.13 -2.40
N PHE A 328 21.93 -0.80 -1.45
CA PHE A 328 21.87 -2.25 -1.32
C PHE A 328 20.42 -2.72 -1.11
N LEU A 329 19.70 -2.18 -0.12
CA LEU A 329 18.33 -2.61 0.18
C LEU A 329 17.35 -2.27 -0.94
N ASN A 330 17.51 -1.12 -1.60
CA ASN A 330 16.70 -0.72 -2.75
C ASN A 330 16.87 -1.68 -3.95
N THR A 331 18.05 -2.28 -4.08
CA THR A 331 18.36 -3.25 -5.12
C THR A 331 17.97 -4.68 -4.73
N ASP A 332 18.23 -5.08 -3.48
CA ASP A 332 18.04 -6.46 -3.02
C ASP A 332 16.57 -6.80 -2.75
N LEU A 333 15.78 -5.84 -2.24
CA LEU A 333 14.37 -6.06 -1.92
C LEU A 333 13.54 -6.50 -3.15
N PRO A 334 13.61 -5.85 -4.32
CA PRO A 334 12.90 -6.32 -5.53
C PRO A 334 13.39 -7.67 -6.08
N HIS A 335 14.60 -8.12 -5.73
CA HIS A 335 15.06 -9.46 -6.08
C HIS A 335 14.48 -10.53 -5.14
N HIS A 336 14.19 -10.16 -3.89
CA HIS A 336 13.59 -11.07 -2.91
C HIS A 336 12.09 -11.23 -3.10
N THR A 337 11.34 -10.13 -3.27
CA THR A 337 9.89 -10.15 -3.44
C THR A 337 9.47 -9.82 -4.87
N ARG A 338 8.42 -10.50 -5.36
CA ARG A 338 7.76 -10.16 -6.64
C ARG A 338 6.82 -8.96 -6.51
N ALA A 339 6.31 -8.71 -5.31
CA ALA A 339 5.24 -7.77 -5.03
C ALA A 339 5.43 -7.19 -3.62
N VAL A 340 5.48 -5.85 -3.51
CA VAL A 340 5.51 -5.20 -2.20
C VAL A 340 4.07 -4.86 -1.81
N HIS A 341 3.54 -5.56 -0.81
CA HIS A 341 2.14 -5.40 -0.39
C HIS A 341 1.91 -4.27 0.61
N ASP A 342 2.99 -3.78 1.23
CA ASP A 342 2.97 -2.61 2.08
C ASP A 342 3.93 -1.53 1.62
N ASP A 343 3.82 -0.35 2.21
CA ASP A 343 4.86 0.65 2.06
C ASP A 343 6.14 0.23 2.76
N VAL A 344 7.27 0.76 2.30
CA VAL A 344 8.58 0.51 2.86
C VAL A 344 9.28 1.84 3.07
N ALA A 345 9.51 2.19 4.32
CA ALA A 345 10.36 3.28 4.73
C ALA A 345 11.65 2.75 5.36
N ILE A 346 12.77 3.35 4.96
CA ILE A 346 14.10 3.03 5.46
C ILE A 346 14.85 4.34 5.71
N LEU A 347 15.51 4.44 6.86
CA LEU A 347 16.37 5.56 7.23
C LEU A 347 17.68 5.03 7.80
N ALA A 348 18.80 5.33 7.14
CA ALA A 348 20.14 4.97 7.58
C ALA A 348 20.87 6.22 8.08
N LEU A 349 21.51 6.12 9.24
CA LEU A 349 22.19 7.20 9.94
C LEU A 349 23.60 6.77 10.34
N ALA A 350 24.59 7.64 10.18
CA ALA A 350 25.94 7.38 10.66
C ALA A 350 26.55 8.67 11.23
N PRO A 351 27.43 8.60 12.24
CA PRO A 351 28.19 9.77 12.66
C PRO A 351 28.99 10.31 11.47
N ALA A 352 28.92 11.62 11.23
CA ALA A 352 29.82 12.27 10.29
C ALA A 352 31.23 12.22 10.89
N ASP A 353 32.21 11.80 10.11
CA ASP A 353 33.61 11.87 10.52
C ASP A 353 33.94 13.34 10.83
N GLY A 354 34.25 13.61 12.09
CA GLY A 354 34.72 14.93 12.50
C GLY A 354 36.06 15.18 11.83
N GLY A 355 36.08 16.10 10.87
CA GLY A 355 37.32 16.68 10.34
C GLY A 355 38.15 17.35 11.41
#